data_AF-A0A959JS27-F1
#
_entry.id   AF-A0A959JS27-F1
#
_cell.length_a   1.000
_cell.length_b   1.000
_cell.length_c   1.000
_cell.angle_alpha   90.00
_cell.angle_beta   90.00
_cell.angle_gamma   90.00
#
_symmetry.space_group_name_H-M   'P 1'
#
loop_
_entity.id
_entity.type
_entity.pdbx_description
1 polymer ?
#
loop_
_entity_poly.entity_id
_entity_poly.type
_entity_poly.pdbx_seq_one_letter_code
_entity_poly.pdbx_strand_id
1 'polypeptide(L)' 'DIYWDFNSNTFVFTGDPGPLNYMIINTIGQILKSGTLKNNTNLTLNLHQGMYFLVINKEMGTNQVFPFIIK' A
#
# COMPACT_ATOMS: atom_id res chain seq x y z
N ASP A 1 0.60 0.66 -12.51
CA ASP A 1 0.10 -0.60 -11.93
C ASP A 1 0.65 -0.89 -10.54
N ILE A 2 -0.22 -1.34 -9.64
CA ILE A 2 0.09 -1.66 -8.23
C ILE A 2 -0.44 -3.06 -7.98
N TYR A 3 0.42 -3.96 -7.49
CA TYR A 3 0.00 -5.31 -7.11
C TYR A 3 0.69 -5.77 -5.82
N TRP A 4 0.08 -6.78 -5.20
CA TRP A 4 0.55 -7.39 -3.96
C TRP A 4 1.26 -8.72 -4.24
N ASP A 5 2.51 -8.84 -3.80
CA ASP A 5 3.25 -10.09 -3.74
C ASP A 5 3.04 -10.75 -2.37
N PHE A 6 2.23 -11.81 -2.36
CA PHE A 6 1.88 -12.56 -1.16
C PHE A 6 3.06 -13.32 -0.54
N ASN A 7 4.08 -13.68 -1.32
CA ASN A 7 5.19 -14.49 -0.80
C ASN A 7 6.18 -13.64 -0.01
N SER A 8 6.32 -12.37 -0.39
CA SER A 8 7.29 -11.44 0.20
C SER A 8 6.63 -10.34 1.04
N ASN A 9 5.31 -10.41 1.26
CA ASN A 9 4.52 -9.37 1.93
C ASN A 9 4.87 -7.96 1.44
N THR A 10 4.94 -7.82 0.11
CA THR A 10 5.45 -6.62 -0.54
C THR A 10 4.47 -6.10 -1.58
N PHE A 11 4.19 -4.80 -1.54
CA PHE A 11 3.56 -4.12 -2.67
C PHE A 11 4.61 -3.69 -3.68
N VAL A 12 4.37 -4.04 -4.94
CA VAL A 12 5.21 -3.67 -6.08
C VAL A 12 4.48 -2.61 -6.90
N PHE A 13 5.18 -1.51 -7.16
CA PHE A 13 4.63 -0.34 -7.86
C PHE A 13 5.35 -0.20 -9.20
N THR A 14 4.65 -0.53 -10.28
CA THR A 14 5.17 -0.55 -11.65
C THR A 14 4.32 0.36 -12.53
N GLY A 15 4.83 1.52 -12.94
CA GLY A 15 4.17 2.31 -14.00
C GLY A 15 3.21 3.41 -13.55
N ASP A 16 3.70 4.37 -12.77
CA ASP A 16 3.16 5.73 -12.74
C ASP A 16 4.35 6.70 -12.55
N PRO A 17 4.47 7.81 -13.31
CA PRO A 17 5.68 8.66 -13.26
C PRO A 17 5.71 9.61 -12.05
N GLY A 18 4.60 9.75 -11.31
CA GLY A 18 4.46 10.67 -10.19
C GLY A 18 4.62 10.03 -8.81
N PRO A 19 5.06 10.79 -7.79
CA PRO A 19 4.99 10.35 -6.40
C PRO A 19 3.54 10.09 -5.98
N LEU A 20 3.26 8.92 -5.39
CA LEU A 20 1.93 8.56 -4.88
C LEU A 20 1.93 8.50 -3.36
N ASN A 21 1.03 9.24 -2.71
CA ASN A 21 0.92 9.19 -1.25
C ASN A 21 0.12 7.95 -0.82
N TYR A 22 0.60 7.24 0.19
CA TYR A 22 -0.03 6.03 0.70
C TYR A 22 -0.22 6.02 2.21
N MET A 23 -1.18 5.21 2.65
CA MET A 23 -1.38 4.84 4.05
C MET A 23 -1.65 3.33 4.14
N ILE A 24 -1.10 2.68 5.16
CA ILE A 24 -1.49 1.35 5.60
C ILE A 24 -2.35 1.50 6.84
N ILE A 25 -3.57 0.97 6.79
CA ILE A 25 -4.52 1.01 7.91
C ILE A 25 -4.93 -0.41 8.31
N ASN A 26 -5.21 -0.64 9.60
CA ASN A 26 -5.79 -1.88 10.07
C ASN A 26 -7.34 -1.86 10.01
N THR A 27 -7.97 -2.97 10.39
CA THR A 27 -9.44 -3.15 10.33
C THR A 27 -10.24 -2.24 11.26
N ILE A 28 -9.60 -1.63 12.27
CA ILE A 28 -10.23 -0.64 13.15
C ILE A 28 -9.96 0.81 12.69
N GLY A 29 -9.33 1.00 11.52
CA GLY A 29 -9.06 2.31 10.93
C GLY A 29 -7.81 3.02 11.46
N GLN A 30 -6.97 2.36 12.26
CA GLN A 30 -5.71 2.93 12.74
C GLN A 30 -4.68 2.95 11.62
N ILE A 31 -4.04 4.10 11.41
CA ILE A 31 -2.90 4.26 10.49
C ILE A 31 -1.65 3.64 11.13
N LEU A 32 -1.07 2.65 10.46
CA LEU A 32 0.13 1.94 10.89
C LEU A 32 1.39 2.47 10.20
N LYS A 33 1.25 2.92 8.96
CA LYS A 33 2.36 3.46 8.15
C LYS A 33 1.80 4.41 7.10
N SER A 34 2.57 5.44 6.76
CA SER A 34 2.26 6.33 5.63
C SER A 34 3.54 6.80 4.97
N GLY A 35 3.42 7.34 3.76
CA GLY A 35 4.54 7.93 3.06
C GLY A 35 4.23 8.19 1.59
N THR A 36 5.29 8.28 0.80
CA THR A 36 5.22 8.54 -0.63
C THR A 36 5.96 7.45 -1.39
N LEU A 37 5.30 6.85 -2.36
CA LEU A 37 5.85 5.85 -3.26
C LEU A 37 6.38 6.55 -4.51
N LYS A 38 7.59 6.17 -4.92
CA LYS A 38 8.17 6.61 -6.19
C LYS A 38 8.13 5.46 -7.19
N ASN A 39 8.34 5.76 -8.46
CA ASN A 39 8.38 4.73 -9.50
C ASN A 39 9.42 3.63 -9.15
N ASN A 40 9.08 2.36 -9.39
CA ASN A 40 9.88 1.18 -9.04
C ASN A 40 10.24 1.04 -7.54
N THR A 41 9.43 1.61 -6.65
CA THR A 41 9.60 1.37 -5.20
C THR A 41 8.93 0.05 -4.83
N ASN A 42 9.55 -0.71 -3.94
CA ASN A 42 8.93 -1.85 -3.27
C ASN A 42 8.59 -1.45 -1.82
N LEU A 43 7.37 -1.74 -1.37
CA LEU A 43 6.95 -1.53 0.01
C LEU A 43 6.77 -2.87 0.70
N THR A 44 7.82 -3.31 1.40
CA THR A 44 7.78 -4.48 2.26
C THR A 44 7.22 -4.11 3.64
N LEU A 45 6.30 -4.94 4.14
CA LEU A 45 5.59 -4.71 5.38
C LEU A 45 5.93 -5.76 6.43
N ASN A 46 6.49 -5.31 7.55
CA ASN A 46 6.74 -6.14 8.74
C ASN A 46 5.61 -5.87 9.74
N LEU A 47 4.48 -6.55 9.55
CA LEU A 47 3.29 -6.44 10.39
C LEU A 47 2.95 -7.82 10.97
N HIS A 48 2.11 -7.87 11.99
CA HIS A 48 1.57 -9.12 12.50
C HIS A 48 0.60 -9.76 11.48
N GLN A 49 0.37 -11.07 11.63
CA GLN A 49 -0.61 -11.78 10.81
C GLN A 49 -2.00 -11.13 10.97
N GLY A 50 -2.67 -10.85 9.85
CA GLY A 50 -3.95 -10.16 9.88
C GLY A 50 -4.35 -9.52 8.56
N MET A 51 -5.52 -8.87 8.57
CA MET A 51 -6.05 -8.12 7.44
C MET A 51 -5.75 -6.62 7.59
N TYR A 52 -5.36 -6.01 6.48
CA TYR A 52 -4.99 -4.60 6.40
C TYR A 52 -5.49 -4.01 5.08
N PHE A 53 -5.44 -2.69 4.98
CA PHE A 53 -5.78 -1.97 3.76
C PHE A 53 -4.65 -1.02 3.39
N LEU A 54 -4.24 -1.06 2.12
CA LEU A 54 -3.39 -0.05 1.51
C LEU A 54 -4.31 0.98 0.85
N VAL A 55 -4.18 2.23 1.24
CA VAL A 55 -4.89 3.36 0.65
C VAL A 55 -3.89 4.18 -0.15
N ILE A 56 -4.17 4.39 -1.43
CA ILE A 56 -3.40 5.26 -2.32
C ILE A 56 -4.22 6.52 -2.57
N ASN A 57 -3.70 7.67 -2.13
CA ASN A 57 -4.31 8.98 -2.37
C ASN A 57 -3.75 9.56 -3.67
N LYS A 58 -4.62 9.80 -4.66
CA LYS A 58 -4.26 10.46 -5.91
C LYS A 58 -4.63 11.93 -5.84
N GLU A 59 -3.72 12.83 -6.24
CA GLU A 59 -3.90 14.29 -6.10
C GLU A 59 -5.15 14.85 -6.81
N MET A 60 -5.66 14.16 -7.83
CA MET A 60 -6.81 14.61 -8.63
C MET A 60 -8.02 13.65 -8.63
N GLY A 61 -8.17 12.75 -7.65
CA GLY A 61 -9.31 11.82 -7.70
C GLY A 61 -9.43 10.80 -6.56
N THR A 62 -10.38 9.88 -6.76
CA THR A 62 -10.83 8.86 -5.82
C THR A 62 -9.66 8.04 -5.25
N ASN A 63 -9.64 7.89 -3.93
CA ASN A 63 -8.68 7.01 -3.27
C ASN A 63 -8.85 5.58 -3.75
N GLN A 64 -7.73 4.92 -4.09
CA GLN A 64 -7.74 3.49 -4.37
C GLN A 64 -7.45 2.74 -3.08
N VAL A 65 -8.29 1.76 -2.76
CA VAL A 65 -8.17 0.94 -1.55
C VAL A 65 -7.92 -0.51 -1.95
N PHE A 66 -6.83 -1.08 -1.46
CA PHE A 66 -6.43 -2.46 -1.71
C PHE A 66 -6.44 -3.22 -0.38
N PRO A 67 -7.40 -4.12 -0.15
CA PRO A 67 -7.33 -5.04 0.99
C PRO A 67 -6.21 -6.06 0.77
N PHE A 68 -5.46 -6.38 1.82
CA PHE A 68 -4.43 -7.41 1.79
C PHE A 68 -4.34 -8.16 3.12
N ILE A 69 -3.73 -9.35 3.08
CA ILE A 69 -3.56 -10.22 4.24
C ILE A 69 -2.07 -10.51 4.41
N ILE A 70 -1.57 -10.26 5.61
CA ILE A 70 -0.26 -10.75 6.06
C ILE A 70 -0.49 -12.14 6.67
N LYS A 71 0.23 -13.14 6.16
CA LYS A 71 0.22 -14.52 6.66
C LYS A 71 1.34 -14.76 7.64
#